data_AF-A0A562R7D2-F1
#
_entry.id   AF-A0A562R7D2-F1
#
_cell.length_a   1.000
_cell.length_b   1.000
_cell.length_c   1.000
_cell.angle_alpha   90.00
_cell.angle_beta   90.00
_cell.angle_gamma   90.00
#
_symmetry.space_group_name_H-M   'P 1'
#
loop_
_entity.id
_entity.type
_entity.pdbx_description
1 polymer ?
#
loop_
_entity_poly.entity_id
_entity_poly.type
_entity_poly.pdbx_seq_one_letter_code
_entity_poly.pdbx_strand_id
1 'polypeptide(L)' 'MSDNSGAITPNTIGELRVRTTFNPSASGDVDVIKQRTAELINLCDHLKPKDARLVALAQTAYEEAAMWAVKAATA' A
#
# COMPACT_ATOMS: atom_id res chain seq x y z
N MET A 1 23.64 19.78 -21.90
CA MET A 1 22.42 18.94 -21.92
C MET A 1 22.32 18.32 -20.54
N SER A 2 21.59 18.97 -19.65
CA SER A 2 21.35 18.50 -18.29
C SER A 2 20.16 17.55 -18.34
N ASP A 3 20.41 16.30 -18.01
CA ASP A 3 19.43 15.21 -17.97
C ASP A 3 18.37 15.55 -16.90
N ASN A 4 17.15 15.90 -17.33
CA ASN A 4 16.01 16.13 -16.45
C ASN A 4 15.20 14.84 -16.30
N SER A 5 15.88 13.75 -15.96
CA SER A 5 15.27 12.46 -15.70
C SER A 5 15.04 12.35 -14.19
N GLY A 6 14.04 13.09 -13.68
CA GLY A 6 13.48 12.87 -12.36
C GLY A 6 12.91 11.45 -12.33
N ALA A 7 13.72 10.48 -11.92
CA ALA A 7 13.36 9.08 -11.94
C ALA A 7 12.13 8.85 -11.07
N ILE A 8 10.97 8.67 -11.71
CA ILE A 8 9.77 8.13 -11.06
C ILE A 8 10.17 6.74 -10.62
N THR A 9 10.48 6.57 -9.34
CA THR A 9 10.66 5.23 -8.78
C THR A 9 9.29 4.57 -8.88
N PRO A 10 9.12 3.47 -9.61
CA PRO A 10 7.83 2.83 -9.71
C PRO A 10 7.38 2.43 -8.30
N ASN A 11 6.19 2.87 -7.91
CA ASN A 11 5.58 2.48 -6.63
C ASN A 11 5.61 0.96 -6.50
N THR A 12 5.88 0.50 -5.28
CA THR A 12 5.77 -0.91 -4.93
C THR A 12 4.34 -1.42 -5.13
N ILE A 13 4.17 -2.74 -5.25
CA ILE A 13 2.83 -3.32 -5.43
C ILE A 13 1.88 -2.94 -4.28
N GLY A 14 2.39 -2.90 -3.05
CA GLY A 14 1.64 -2.45 -1.89
C GLY A 14 1.14 -1.01 -2.02
N GLU A 15 2.04 -0.08 -2.38
CA GLU A 15 1.70 1.35 -2.53
C GLU A 15 0.66 1.57 -3.63
N LEU A 16 0.75 0.82 -4.72
CA LEU A 16 -0.24 0.83 -5.81
C LEU A 16 -1.60 0.30 -5.34
N ARG A 17 -1.61 -0.83 -4.62
CA ARG A 17 -2.84 -1.49 -4.16
C ARG A 17 -3.65 -0.63 -3.18
N VAL A 18 -2.98 0.07 -2.26
CA VAL A 18 -3.66 0.93 -1.26
C VAL A 18 -3.70 2.42 -1.64
N ARG A 19 -3.09 2.78 -2.77
CA ARG A 19 -3.02 4.16 -3.29
C ARG A 19 -2.51 5.13 -2.22
N THR A 20 -1.26 4.93 -1.78
CA THR A 20 -0.62 5.76 -0.75
C THR A 20 -0.63 7.25 -1.10
N THR A 21 -0.60 7.61 -2.38
CA THR A 21 -0.61 9.00 -2.84
C THR A 21 -1.98 9.69 -2.81
N PHE A 22 -3.06 8.98 -2.45
CA PHE A 22 -4.41 9.55 -2.40
C PHE A 22 -4.86 9.77 -0.95
N ASN A 23 -4.64 10.96 -0.39
CA ASN A 23 -5.12 11.34 0.94
C ASN A 23 -5.74 12.76 0.89
N PRO A 24 -6.98 12.92 0.40
CA PRO A 24 -7.62 14.23 0.29
C PRO A 24 -7.92 14.89 1.65
N SER A 25 -7.92 14.11 2.73
CA SER A 25 -8.10 14.63 4.09
C SER A 25 -6.83 15.23 4.71
N ALA A 26 -5.67 15.04 4.09
CA ALA A 26 -4.35 15.40 4.62
C ALA A 26 -4.09 14.86 6.05
N SER A 27 -4.73 13.75 6.43
CA SER A 27 -4.58 13.12 7.75
C SER A 27 -3.29 12.32 7.81
N GLY A 28 -2.42 12.62 8.77
CA GLY A 28 -1.18 11.86 9.00
C GLY A 28 -1.45 10.39 9.37
N ASP A 29 -2.54 10.10 10.07
CA ASP A 29 -2.93 8.74 10.42
C ASP A 29 -3.30 7.93 9.16
N VAL A 30 -3.98 8.56 8.19
CA VAL A 30 -4.29 7.93 6.89
C VAL A 30 -3.01 7.57 6.14
N ASP A 31 -2.00 8.44 6.15
CA ASP A 31 -0.71 8.17 5.51
C ASP A 31 0.00 6.99 6.18
N VAL A 32 0.05 6.97 7.52
CA VAL A 32 0.68 5.89 8.28
C VAL A 32 -0.04 4.55 8.04
N ILE A 33 -1.37 4.53 8.10
CA ILE A 33 -2.18 3.32 7.86
C ILE A 33 -1.88 2.75 6.47
N LYS A 34 -1.90 3.60 5.44
CA LYS A 34 -1.65 3.17 4.06
C LYS A 34 -0.22 2.69 3.88
N GLN A 35 0.77 3.40 4.42
CA GLN A 35 2.17 3.00 4.28
C GLN A 35 2.44 1.65 4.95
N ARG A 36 1.96 1.44 6.17
CA ARG A 36 2.13 0.17 6.88
C ARG A 36 1.43 -0.98 6.18
N THR A 37 0.25 -0.73 5.62
CA THR A 37 -0.47 -1.75 4.84
C THR A 37 0.29 -2.09 3.55
N ALA A 38 0.82 -1.08 2.84
CA ALA A 38 1.63 -1.29 1.66
C ALA A 38 2.87 -2.16 1.96
N GLU A 39 3.57 -1.88 3.06
CA GLU A 39 4.71 -2.68 3.53
C GLU A 39 4.33 -4.14 3.80
N LEU A 40 3.19 -4.40 4.44
CA LEU A 40 2.68 -5.75 4.69
C LEU A 40 2.31 -6.47 3.39
N ILE A 41 1.69 -5.78 2.43
CA ILE A 41 1.35 -6.34 1.11
C ILE A 41 2.63 -6.72 0.34
N ASN A 42 3.65 -5.87 0.36
CA ASN A 42 4.95 -6.14 -0.24
C ASN A 42 5.61 -7.38 0.39
N LEU A 43 5.60 -7.46 1.72
CA LEU A 43 6.11 -8.63 2.45
C LEU A 43 5.37 -9.92 2.02
N CYS A 44 4.04 -9.89 1.96
CA CYS A 44 3.26 -11.02 1.48
C CYS A 44 3.61 -11.39 0.03
N ASP A 45 3.85 -10.40 -0.83
CA ASP A 45 4.18 -10.64 -2.24
C ASP A 45 5.44 -11.50 -2.40
N HIS A 46 6.46 -11.25 -1.59
CA HIS A 46 7.68 -12.05 -1.54
C HIS A 46 7.45 -13.51 -1.12
N LEU A 47 6.32 -13.83 -0.49
CA LEU A 47 5.96 -15.18 -0.06
C LEU A 47 5.20 -15.99 -1.12
N LYS A 48 4.88 -15.40 -2.29
CA LYS A 48 4.18 -16.11 -3.40
C LYS A 48 4.80 -17.46 -3.76
N PRO A 49 6.13 -17.65 -3.79
CA PRO A 49 6.73 -18.95 -4.09
C PRO A 49 6.40 -20.05 -3.07
N LYS A 50 5.97 -19.69 -1.85
CA LYS A 50 5.57 -20.66 -0.82
C LYS A 50 4.13 -21.12 -0.98
N ASP A 51 3.20 -20.17 -1.13
CA ASP A 51 1.79 -20.43 -1.41
C ASP A 51 1.13 -19.15 -1.94
N ALA A 52 0.91 -19.09 -3.26
CA ALA A 52 0.33 -17.91 -3.90
C ALA A 52 -1.14 -17.67 -3.50
N ARG A 53 -1.89 -18.71 -3.13
CA ARG A 53 -3.30 -18.59 -2.74
C ARG A 53 -3.41 -17.96 -1.36
N LEU A 54 -2.59 -18.39 -0.41
CA LEU A 54 -2.54 -17.78 0.93
C LEU A 54 -2.07 -16.32 0.86
N VAL A 55 -1.11 -16.01 0.00
CA VAL A 55 -0.69 -14.62 -0.24
C VAL A 55 -1.82 -13.77 -0.80
N ALA A 56 -2.56 -14.25 -1.80
CA ALA A 56 -3.68 -13.51 -2.37
C ALA A 56 -4.74 -13.20 -1.31
N LEU A 57 -5.09 -14.18 -0.46
CA LEU A 57 -6.04 -13.99 0.65
C LEU A 57 -5.53 -12.95 1.66
N ALA A 58 -4.26 -13.03 2.07
CA ALA A 58 -3.68 -12.09 3.01
C ALA A 58 -3.65 -10.66 2.44
N GLN A 59 -3.23 -10.47 1.19
CA GLN A 59 -3.20 -9.16 0.56
C GLN A 59 -4.61 -8.54 0.46
N THR A 60 -5.63 -9.32 0.07
CA THR A 60 -7.03 -8.85 0.05
C THR A 60 -7.52 -8.45 1.45
N ALA A 61 -7.20 -9.25 2.48
CA ALA A 61 -7.56 -8.92 3.85
C ALA A 61 -6.89 -7.63 4.35
N TYR A 62 -5.63 -7.39 3.96
CA TYR A 62 -4.94 -6.13 4.28
C TYR A 62 -5.54 -4.92 3.57
N GLU A 63 -5.94 -5.04 2.30
CA GLU A 63 -6.67 -3.97 1.60
C GLU A 63 -7.99 -3.62 2.29
N GLU A 64 -8.76 -4.63 2.69
CA GLU A 64 -10.03 -4.43 3.40
C GLU A 64 -9.80 -3.77 4.77
N ALA A 65 -8.84 -4.27 5.55
CA ALA A 65 -8.49 -3.70 6.85
C ALA A 65 -8.05 -2.23 6.73
N ALA A 66 -7.23 -1.91 5.72
CA ALA A 66 -6.78 -0.53 5.48
C ALA A 66 -7.93 0.39 5.12
N MET A 67 -8.91 -0.06 4.32
CA MET A 67 -10.08 0.73 3.99
C MET A 67 -10.91 1.07 5.24
N TRP A 68 -11.16 0.09 6.12
CA TRP A 68 -11.89 0.34 7.36
C TRP A 68 -11.10 1.20 8.35
N ALA A 69 -9.79 1.00 8.46
CA ALA A 69 -8.93 1.82 9.31
C ALA A 69 -8.88 3.28 8.84
N VAL A 70 -8.78 3.52 7.53
CA VAL A 70 -8.86 4.89 6.96
C VAL A 70 -10.19 5.54 7.28
N LYS A 71 -11.32 4.82 7.13
CA LYS A 71 -12.63 5.34 7.51
C LYS A 71 -12.70 5.71 9.00
N ALA A 72 -12.13 4.88 9.87
CA ALA A 72 -12.09 5.16 11.30
C ALA A 72 -11.22 6.38 11.62
N ALA A 73 -10.09 6.56 10.93
CA ALA A 73 -9.19 7.69 11.10
C ALA A 73 -9.77 9.03 10.59
N THR A 74 -10.85 8.99 9.80
CA THR A 74 -11.52 10.17 9.24
C THR A 74 -13.00 10.26 9.63
N ALA A 75 -13.42 9.53 10.67
CA ALA A 75 -14.81 9.45 11.11
C ALA A 75 -15.32 10.75 11.74
#